data_AF-A0A6J7DCJ7-F1
#
_entry.id   AF-A0A6J7DCJ7-F1
#
_cell.length_a   1.000
_cell.length_b   1.000
_cell.length_c   1.000
_cell.angle_alpha   90.00
_cell.angle_beta   90.00
_cell.angle_gamma   90.00
#
_symmetry.space_group_name_H-M   'P 1'
#
loop_
_entity.id
_entity.type
_entity.pdbx_description
1 polymer ?
#
loop_
_entity_poly.entity_id
_entity_poly.type
_entity_poly.pdbx_seq_one_letter_code
_entity_poly.pdbx_strand_id
1 'polypeptide(L)' 'MCNITKCCTEVCPEHIKITDNAIIPMKERVVDEKYDPVRWLGSKIRKREGIV' A
#
# COMPACT_ATOMS: atom_id res chain seq x y z
N MET A 1 3.43 -7.21 -22.42
CA MET A 1 3.42 -6.12 -21.42
C MET A 1 1.98 -5.97 -20.93
N CYS A 2 1.67 -6.26 -19.67
CA CYS A 2 0.36 -5.99 -19.05
C CYS A 2 0.60 -4.95 -17.94
N ASN A 3 -0.07 -3.81 -18.02
CA ASN A 3 -0.11 -2.82 -16.95
C ASN A 3 -1.27 -3.19 -16.02
N ILE A 4 -1.02 -3.23 -14.71
CA ILE A 4 -2.03 -3.60 -13.70
C ILE A 4 -3.30 -2.75 -13.81
N THR A 5 -3.15 -1.47 -14.15
CA THR A 5 -4.24 -0.52 -14.40
C THR A 5 -5.09 -0.90 -15.61
N LYS A 6 -4.46 -1.33 -16.70
CA LYS A 6 -5.15 -1.71 -17.95
C LYS A 6 -5.88 -3.03 -17.80
N CYS A 7 -5.21 -4.04 -17.27
CA CYS A 7 -5.80 -5.36 -17.07
C CYS A 7 -6.98 -5.30 -16.06
N CYS A 8 -6.98 -4.37 -15.09
CA CYS A 8 -8.13 -4.12 -14.22
C CYS A 8 -9.22 -3.24 -14.87
N THR A 9 -8.86 -2.24 -15.68
CA THR A 9 -9.81 -1.35 -16.36
C THR A 9 -10.57 -2.07 -17.47
N GLU A 10 -9.92 -2.98 -18.20
CA GLU A 10 -10.54 -3.76 -19.30
C GLU A 10 -11.63 -4.72 -18.81
N VAL A 11 -11.51 -5.21 -17.57
CA VAL A 11 -12.51 -6.06 -16.90
C VAL A 11 -13.60 -5.24 -16.21
N CYS A 12 -13.39 -3.93 -16.02
CA CYS A 12 -14.29 -3.14 -15.20
C CYS A 12 -15.56 -2.75 -15.99
N PRO A 13 -16.77 -3.15 -15.54
CA PRO A 13 -18.03 -2.91 -16.26
C PRO A 13 -18.39 -1.42 -16.34
N GLU A 14 -17.85 -0.61 -15.44
CA GLU A 14 -18.06 0.84 -15.33
C GLU A 14 -17.03 1.66 -16.14
N HIS A 15 -16.06 0.99 -16.80
CA HIS A 15 -14.98 1.62 -17.58
C HIS A 15 -14.19 2.72 -16.84
N ILE A 16 -14.07 2.60 -15.51
CA ILE A 16 -13.33 3.55 -14.67
C ILE A 16 -11.84 3.45 -14.98
N LYS A 17 -11.27 4.53 -15.53
CA LYS A 17 -9.84 4.58 -15.88
C LYS A 17 -8.99 4.76 -14.63
N ILE A 18 -8.38 3.66 -14.18
CA ILE A 18 -7.37 3.74 -13.13
C ILE A 18 -6.07 4.23 -13.78
N THR A 19 -5.59 5.39 -13.37
CA THR A 19 -4.31 5.92 -13.84
C THR A 19 -3.20 5.44 -12.92
N ASP A 20 -2.00 5.20 -13.47
CA ASP A 20 -0.86 4.78 -12.66
C ASP A 20 -0.50 5.84 -11.60
N ASN A 21 -0.79 7.12 -11.87
CA ASN A 21 -0.64 8.21 -10.91
C ASN A 21 -1.64 8.14 -9.74
N ALA A 22 -2.86 7.65 -9.97
CA ALA A 22 -3.85 7.43 -8.90
C ALA A 22 -3.50 6.21 -8.02
N ILE A 23 -2.67 5.29 -8.52
CA ILE A 23 -2.17 4.15 -7.75
C ILE A 23 -1.00 4.53 -6.84
N ILE A 24 -0.23 5.59 -7.14
CA ILE A 24 0.90 6.06 -6.31
C ILE A 24 0.50 6.19 -4.83
N PRO A 25 -0.54 6.94 -4.43
CA PRO A 25 -0.90 7.06 -3.01
C PRO A 25 -1.36 5.73 -2.40
N MET A 26 -1.91 4.82 -3.20
CA MET A 26 -2.29 3.48 -2.74
C MET A 26 -1.05 2.62 -2.48
N LYS A 27 -0.04 2.71 -3.34
CA LYS A 27 1.23 1.98 -3.18
C LYS A 27 2.07 2.56 -2.07
N GLU A 28 2.13 3.89 -1.94
CA GLU A 28 2.85 4.56 -0.86
C GLU A 28 2.29 4.15 0.52
N ARG A 29 0.97 3.99 0.68
CA ARG A 29 0.39 3.44 1.92
C ARG A 29 0.86 2.02 2.23
N VAL A 30 0.87 1.13 1.23
CA VAL A 30 1.37 -0.24 1.41
C VAL A 30 2.86 -0.26 1.75
N VAL A 31 3.63 0.67 1.18
CA VAL A 31 5.04 0.82 1.47
C VAL A 31 5.26 1.33 2.88
N ASP A 32 4.51 2.33 3.32
CA ASP A 32 4.52 2.83 4.70
C ASP A 32 4.19 1.70 5.69
N GLU A 33 3.12 0.95 5.49
CA GLU A 33 2.75 -0.11 6.43
C GLU A 33 3.77 -1.25 6.51
N LYS A 34 4.40 -1.61 5.39
CA LYS A 34 5.30 -2.77 5.30
C LYS A 34 6.76 -2.42 5.60
N TYR A 35 7.20 -1.21 5.26
CA TYR A 35 8.60 -0.81 5.30
C TYR A 35 8.87 0.37 6.22
N ASP A 36 7.87 1.01 6.84
CA ASP A 36 8.12 2.11 7.77
C ASP A 36 8.87 1.61 9.02
N PRO A 37 10.12 2.05 9.20
CA PRO A 37 10.96 1.60 10.30
C PRO A 37 10.41 2.10 11.64
N VAL A 38 9.65 3.20 11.68
CA VAL A 38 9.10 3.76 12.91
C VAL A 38 7.99 2.85 13.47
N ARG A 39 7.10 2.32 12.62
CA ARG A 39 6.07 1.36 13.05
C ARG A 39 6.67 0.03 13.52
N TRP A 40 7.71 -0.46 12.84
CA TRP A 40 8.43 -1.67 13.27
C TRP A 40 9.17 -1.46 14.58
N LEU A 41 9.88 -0.34 14.71
CA LEU A 41 10.63 0.00 15.91
C LEU A 41 9.69 0.24 17.09
N GLY A 42 8.58 0.94 16.89
CA GLY A 42 7.54 1.15 17.90
C GLY A 42 6.92 -0.16 18.37
N SER A 43 6.64 -1.09 17.46
CA SER A 43 6.14 -2.44 17.81
C SER A 43 7.18 -3.29 18.56
N LYS A 44 8.46 -3.08 18.29
CA LYS A 44 9.56 -3.80 18.92
C LYS A 44 9.96 -3.22 20.28
N ILE A 45 9.87 -1.90 20.44
CA ILE A 45 10.11 -1.19 21.71
C ILE A 45 8.94 -1.41 22.68
N ARG A 46 7.68 -1.26 22.24
CA ARG A 46 6.49 -1.56 23.08
C ARG A 46 6.43 -2.99 23.62
N LYS A 47 7.05 -3.95 22.92
CA LYS A 47 7.13 -5.34 23.39
C LYS A 47 8.29 -5.59 24.36
N ARG A 48 9.27 -4.68 24.42
CA ARG A 48 10.52 -4.86 25.18
C ARG A 48 10.47 -4.11 26.52
N GLU A 49 9.74 -3.01 26.58
CA GLU A 49 9.31 -2.40 27.83
C GLU A 49 8.03 -3.12 28.27
N GLY A 50 8.08 -3.89 29.36
CA GLY A 50 6.92 -4.52 29.98
C GLY A 50 5.95 -3.50 30.59
N ILE A 51 5.35 -2.66 29.75
CA ILE A 51 4.22 -1.78 30.06
C ILE A 51 3.01 -2.31 29.28
N VAL A 52 2.61 -3.54 29.62
CA VAL A 52 1.25 -4.07 29.89
C VAL A 52 1.44 -5.53 30.31
#